data_AF-A0A267THX4-F1
#
_entry.id   AF-A0A267THX4-F1
#
_cell.length_a   1.000
_cell.length_b   1.000
_cell.length_c   1.000
_cell.angle_alpha   90.00
_cell.angle_beta   90.00
_cell.angle_gamma   90.00
#
_symmetry.space_group_name_H-M   'P 1'
#
loop_
_entity.id
_entity.type
_entity.pdbx_description
1 polymer ?
#
loop_
_entity_poly.entity_id
_entity_poly.type
_entity_poly.pdbx_seq_one_letter_code
_entity_poly.pdbx_strand_id
1 'polypeptide(L)'
;MIPIEKKELPPKYYLTYFQYLLDFVKQKYALILNEQENAFIQAFEALSEDEQCLYIRFSNRRGSFFKTDKLKYSEIENIDATLDILITKNFISGLSHEHIAWVGNVLDILNKTELIQLAKMLNLDVKGKNGLKKEELLDWLLESATFDEMVAWLNPEIAEKPAIIKVNYEEEVQMLKFLFFGSRYGDMTEFVVRDLGFQTYEHYDMDQLVPHFQSRQEAEDKFKVSLAREDFYEMQEQNIAPEEIYHWFMTWTEKYKESLSEIAQPSYARFALKVGSYFEKAKLPDLALPVFRLTPEPPSRERQVRILHKIKNNEEAQALCEQILSEPQNADEQFLPLIFLIS
;
A
#
# COMPACT_ATOMS: atom_id res chain seq x y z
N MET A 1 15.39 33.28 -24.41
CA MET A 1 14.57 32.24 -23.75
C MET A 1 14.99 30.93 -24.39
N ILE A 2 15.86 30.16 -23.73
CA ILE A 2 16.34 28.88 -24.26
C ILE A 2 15.16 27.90 -24.15
N PRO A 3 14.75 27.20 -25.23
CA PRO A 3 13.72 26.18 -25.13
C PRO A 3 14.19 25.11 -24.15
N ILE A 4 13.43 24.88 -23.08
CA ILE A 4 13.64 23.73 -22.22
C ILE A 4 13.24 22.53 -23.08
N GLU A 5 14.24 21.85 -23.62
CA GLU A 5 14.04 20.62 -24.38
C GLU A 5 13.38 19.61 -23.46
N LYS A 6 12.14 19.24 -23.80
CA LYS A 6 11.35 18.31 -23.00
C LYS A 6 11.98 16.94 -23.17
N LYS A 7 12.81 16.53 -22.21
CA LYS A 7 13.50 15.24 -22.24
C LYS A 7 12.45 14.13 -22.22
N GLU A 8 12.23 13.49 -23.37
CA GLU A 8 11.34 12.34 -23.47
C GLU A 8 12.07 11.09 -23.01
N LEU A 9 11.47 10.35 -22.08
CA LEU A 9 12.01 9.09 -21.60
C LEU A 9 11.82 8.01 -22.69
N PRO A 10 12.78 7.07 -22.83
CA PRO A 10 12.63 5.95 -23.76
C PRO A 10 11.35 5.15 -23.48
N PRO A 11 10.62 4.63 -24.48
CA PRO A 11 9.33 3.97 -24.28
C PRO A 11 9.32 2.85 -23.22
N LYS A 12 10.44 2.13 -23.07
CA LYS A 12 10.63 1.01 -22.13
C LYS A 12 11.44 1.38 -20.86
N TYR A 13 11.56 2.67 -20.50
CA TYR A 13 12.36 3.12 -19.35
C TYR A 13 12.04 2.38 -18.04
N TYR A 14 10.78 2.03 -17.84
CA TYR A 14 10.28 1.38 -16.63
C TYR A 14 10.81 -0.05 -16.48
N LEU A 15 11.12 -0.72 -17.60
CA LEU A 15 11.78 -2.02 -17.60
C LEU A 15 13.19 -1.88 -17.05
N THR A 16 13.95 -0.90 -17.53
CA THR A 16 15.32 -0.63 -17.06
C THR A 16 15.35 -0.36 -15.55
N TYR A 17 14.41 0.43 -15.04
CA TYR A 17 14.34 0.69 -13.60
C TYR A 17 14.00 -0.56 -12.79
N PHE A 18 13.10 -1.41 -13.30
CA PHE A 18 12.75 -2.64 -12.61
C PHE A 18 13.91 -3.64 -12.62
N GLN A 19 14.62 -3.78 -13.74
CA GLN A 19 15.84 -4.59 -13.82
C GLN A 19 16.90 -4.09 -12.83
N TYR A 20 17.11 -2.77 -12.76
CA TYR A 20 18.01 -2.16 -11.79
C TYR A 20 17.62 -2.50 -10.34
N LEU A 21 16.33 -2.45 -10.02
CA LEU A 21 15.80 -2.85 -8.73
C LEU A 21 16.09 -4.33 -8.43
N LEU A 22 15.84 -5.22 -9.39
CA LEU A 22 16.13 -6.65 -9.24
C LEU A 22 17.62 -6.92 -9.03
N ASP A 23 18.49 -6.24 -9.77
CA ASP A 23 19.94 -6.39 -9.64
C ASP A 23 20.41 -5.97 -8.25
N PHE A 24 19.89 -4.87 -7.70
CA PHE A 24 20.18 -4.45 -6.33
C PHE A 24 19.74 -5.52 -5.33
N VAL A 25 18.51 -6.03 -5.48
CA VAL A 25 17.97 -7.01 -4.54
C VAL A 25 18.73 -8.32 -4.59
N LYS A 26 19.04 -8.84 -5.78
CA LYS A 26 19.90 -10.02 -5.94
C LYS A 26 21.28 -9.81 -5.33
N GLN A 27 21.90 -8.65 -5.51
CA GLN A 27 23.24 -8.40 -5.01
C GLN A 27 23.29 -8.23 -3.49
N LYS A 28 22.33 -7.51 -2.90
CA LYS A 28 22.39 -7.10 -1.48
C LYS A 28 21.55 -7.96 -0.54
N TYR A 29 20.51 -8.64 -1.06
CA TYR A 29 19.54 -9.36 -0.25
C TYR A 29 19.38 -10.84 -0.61
N ALA A 30 20.21 -11.42 -1.49
CA ALA A 30 20.11 -12.82 -1.90
C ALA A 30 19.93 -13.81 -0.72
N LEU A 31 20.58 -13.55 0.42
CA LEU A 31 20.52 -14.42 1.59
C LEU A 31 19.22 -14.32 2.41
N ILE A 32 18.42 -13.28 2.21
CA ILE A 32 17.17 -13.05 2.94
C ILE A 32 15.92 -13.25 2.08
N LEU A 33 16.09 -13.54 0.78
CA LEU A 33 14.98 -13.86 -0.12
C LEU A 33 14.44 -15.26 0.18
N ASN A 34 13.12 -15.40 0.16
CA ASN A 34 12.48 -16.71 0.31
C ASN A 34 12.45 -17.48 -1.03
N GLU A 35 11.94 -18.71 -1.01
CA GLU A 35 11.87 -19.56 -2.21
C GLU A 35 10.95 -18.98 -3.30
N GLN A 36 9.83 -18.38 -2.90
CA GLN A 36 8.84 -17.80 -3.83
C GLN A 36 9.40 -16.58 -4.56
N GLU A 37 10.08 -15.69 -3.84
CA GLU A 37 10.73 -14.51 -4.40
C GLU A 37 11.88 -14.89 -5.35
N ASN A 38 12.69 -15.89 -4.99
CA ASN A 38 13.72 -16.41 -5.88
C ASN A 38 13.12 -17.05 -7.13
N ALA A 39 12.03 -17.82 -6.99
CA ALA A 39 11.33 -18.43 -8.11
C ALA A 39 10.72 -17.36 -9.04
N PHE A 40 10.13 -16.30 -8.48
CA PHE A 40 9.63 -15.17 -9.24
C PHE A 40 10.75 -14.49 -10.04
N ILE A 41 11.89 -14.17 -9.41
CA ILE A 41 13.02 -13.51 -10.08
C ILE A 41 13.49 -14.35 -11.27
N GLN A 42 13.71 -15.65 -11.07
CA GLN A 42 14.16 -16.55 -12.12
C GLN A 42 13.12 -16.66 -13.25
N ALA A 43 11.84 -16.80 -12.90
CA ALA A 43 10.76 -16.88 -13.88
C ALA A 43 10.62 -15.57 -14.68
N PHE A 44 10.79 -14.42 -14.02
CA PHE A 44 10.69 -13.10 -14.64
C PHE A 44 11.85 -12.83 -15.59
N GLU A 45 13.07 -13.22 -15.23
CA GLU A 45 14.24 -13.11 -16.08
C GLU A 45 14.18 -14.04 -17.31
N ALA A 46 13.40 -15.11 -17.25
CA ALA A 46 13.14 -16.01 -18.38
C ALA A 46 12.02 -15.51 -19.33
N LEU A 47 11.39 -14.38 -19.03
CA LEU A 47 10.43 -13.73 -19.92
C LEU A 47 11.14 -13.00 -21.07
N SER A 48 10.47 -12.90 -22.22
CA SER A 48 10.93 -11.99 -23.28
C SER A 48 10.76 -10.52 -22.86
N GLU A 49 11.41 -9.59 -23.57
CA GLU A 49 11.33 -8.17 -23.24
C GLU A 49 9.89 -7.63 -23.25
N ASP A 50 9.08 -8.05 -24.23
CA ASP A 50 7.68 -7.62 -24.34
C ASP A 50 6.80 -8.21 -23.22
N GLU A 51 7.06 -9.46 -22.81
CA GLU A 51 6.43 -10.10 -21.65
C GLU A 51 6.78 -9.37 -20.34
N GLN A 52 8.06 -9.05 -20.13
CA GLN A 52 8.51 -8.27 -18.99
C GLN A 52 7.87 -6.88 -18.99
N CYS A 53 7.82 -6.21 -20.15
CA CYS A 53 7.21 -4.91 -20.30
C CYS A 53 5.74 -4.94 -19.88
N LEU A 54 4.96 -5.88 -20.44
CA LEU A 54 3.53 -5.98 -20.15
C LEU A 54 3.28 -6.28 -18.67
N TYR A 55 4.04 -7.21 -18.08
CA TYR A 55 3.91 -7.53 -16.66
C TYR A 55 4.23 -6.33 -15.76
N ILE A 56 5.32 -5.60 -16.04
CA ILE A 56 5.67 -4.42 -15.24
C ILE A 56 4.59 -3.33 -15.37
N ARG A 57 4.01 -3.15 -16.57
CA ARG A 57 2.88 -2.22 -16.78
C ARG A 57 1.71 -2.53 -15.85
N PHE A 58 1.42 -3.79 -15.60
CA PHE A 58 0.40 -4.16 -14.61
C PHE A 58 0.89 -3.89 -13.18
N SER A 59 2.08 -4.36 -12.82
CA SER A 59 2.63 -4.24 -11.46
C SER A 59 2.87 -2.80 -10.97
N ASN A 60 2.94 -1.83 -11.89
CA ASN A 60 3.11 -0.41 -11.59
C ASN A 60 1.79 0.35 -11.53
N ARG A 61 0.67 -0.26 -11.94
CA ARG A 61 -0.66 0.35 -11.83
C ARG A 61 -1.28 -0.01 -10.49
N ARG A 62 -2.17 0.85 -10.00
CA ARG A 62 -2.97 0.57 -8.80
C ARG A 62 -4.00 -0.52 -9.13
N GLY A 63 -4.10 -1.51 -8.26
CA GLY A 63 -5.06 -2.62 -8.35
C GLY A 63 -4.50 -3.85 -9.05
N SER A 64 -5.14 -5.00 -8.77
CA SER A 64 -4.68 -6.32 -9.18
C SER A 64 -5.42 -6.87 -10.41
N PHE A 65 -6.54 -6.26 -10.77
CA PHE A 65 -7.41 -6.71 -11.86
C PHE A 65 -7.41 -5.72 -13.02
N PHE A 66 -7.39 -6.22 -14.24
CA PHE A 66 -7.35 -5.40 -15.44
C PHE A 66 -8.28 -5.96 -16.52
N LYS A 67 -8.97 -5.06 -17.23
CA LYS A 67 -9.71 -5.42 -18.44
C LYS A 67 -8.77 -5.48 -19.62
N THR A 68 -8.80 -6.56 -20.37
CA THR A 68 -7.92 -6.80 -21.52
C THR A 68 -8.23 -5.85 -22.69
N ASP A 69 -9.50 -5.45 -22.87
CA ASP A 69 -9.97 -4.54 -23.93
C ASP A 69 -9.43 -3.09 -23.82
N LYS A 70 -8.88 -2.71 -22.65
CA LYS A 70 -8.34 -1.36 -22.41
C LYS A 70 -6.81 -1.28 -22.55
N LEU A 71 -6.13 -2.37 -22.86
CA LEU A 71 -4.67 -2.38 -22.92
C LEU A 71 -4.18 -1.77 -24.24
N LYS A 72 -3.40 -0.69 -24.14
CA LYS A 72 -2.82 0.02 -25.29
C LYS A 72 -1.40 0.46 -24.96
N TYR A 73 -0.41 -0.28 -25.46
CA TYR A 73 1.01 -0.03 -25.27
C TYR A 73 1.69 -0.10 -26.64
N SER A 74 2.19 1.04 -27.13
CA SER A 74 2.78 1.14 -28.47
C SER A 74 4.16 0.47 -28.57
N GLU A 75 4.81 0.25 -27.44
CA GLU A 75 6.12 -0.38 -27.33
C GLU A 75 6.08 -1.91 -27.33
N ILE A 76 4.88 -2.52 -27.30
CA ILE A 76 4.66 -3.97 -27.26
C ILE A 76 4.05 -4.37 -28.59
N GLU A 77 4.70 -5.29 -29.30
CA GLU A 77 4.31 -5.62 -30.68
C GLU A 77 2.95 -6.33 -30.75
N ASN A 78 2.76 -7.33 -29.88
CA ASN A 78 1.54 -8.14 -29.85
C ASN A 78 1.09 -8.39 -28.40
N ILE A 79 0.22 -7.51 -27.89
CA ILE A 79 -0.34 -7.60 -26.54
C ILE A 79 -1.10 -8.91 -26.36
N ASP A 80 -1.91 -9.32 -27.35
CA ASP A 80 -2.75 -10.50 -27.26
C ASP A 80 -1.95 -11.79 -27.11
N ALA A 81 -0.87 -11.95 -27.90
CA ALA A 81 0.03 -13.09 -27.77
C ALA A 81 0.84 -13.03 -26.46
N THR A 82 1.23 -11.83 -26.03
CA THR A 82 1.96 -11.63 -24.77
C THR A 82 1.09 -12.02 -23.56
N LEU A 83 -0.20 -11.67 -23.58
CA LEU A 83 -1.16 -12.11 -22.55
C LEU A 83 -1.23 -13.64 -22.48
N ASP A 84 -1.36 -14.32 -23.62
CA ASP A 84 -1.45 -15.79 -23.66
C ASP A 84 -0.20 -16.45 -23.05
N ILE A 85 0.99 -15.90 -23.31
CA ILE A 85 2.25 -16.37 -22.75
C ILE A 85 2.31 -16.10 -21.24
N LEU A 86 1.93 -14.90 -20.78
CA LEU A 86 1.92 -14.57 -19.35
C LEU A 86 0.93 -15.41 -18.57
N ILE A 87 -0.22 -15.77 -19.16
CA ILE A 87 -1.18 -16.73 -18.58
C ILE A 87 -0.52 -18.10 -18.46
N THR A 88 0.09 -18.59 -19.55
CA THR A 88 0.77 -19.89 -19.58
C THR A 88 1.91 -19.98 -18.56
N LYS A 89 2.64 -18.89 -18.36
CA LYS A 89 3.73 -18.78 -17.37
C LYS A 89 3.24 -18.37 -15.96
N ASN A 90 1.93 -18.27 -15.74
CA ASN A 90 1.31 -17.94 -14.47
C ASN A 90 1.68 -16.56 -13.89
N PHE A 91 2.10 -15.60 -14.72
CA PHE A 91 2.31 -14.21 -14.30
C PHE A 91 1.01 -13.43 -14.19
N ILE A 92 -0.01 -13.87 -14.91
CA ILE A 92 -1.39 -13.41 -14.80
C ILE A 92 -2.32 -14.62 -14.88
N SER A 93 -3.53 -14.50 -14.38
CA SER A 93 -4.57 -15.51 -14.49
C SER A 93 -5.89 -14.88 -14.96
N GLY A 94 -6.77 -15.68 -15.57
CA GLY A 94 -8.12 -15.23 -15.86
C GLY A 94 -8.96 -15.12 -14.59
N LEU A 95 -9.91 -14.18 -14.55
CA LEU A 95 -10.88 -14.10 -13.46
C LEU A 95 -11.62 -15.44 -13.28
N SER A 96 -11.72 -15.90 -12.05
CA SER A 96 -12.29 -17.20 -11.67
C SER A 96 -12.92 -17.12 -10.27
N HIS A 97 -13.66 -18.15 -9.87
CA HIS A 97 -14.30 -18.23 -8.54
C HIS A 97 -13.30 -18.13 -7.37
N GLU A 98 -12.03 -18.51 -7.59
CA GLU A 98 -10.97 -18.44 -6.57
C GLU A 98 -10.71 -17.00 -6.11
N HIS A 99 -11.12 -16.03 -6.93
CA HIS A 99 -10.92 -14.62 -6.67
C HIS A 99 -12.04 -13.96 -5.83
N ILE A 100 -12.92 -14.77 -5.21
CA ILE A 100 -14.06 -14.27 -4.41
C ILE A 100 -13.64 -13.31 -3.30
N ALA A 101 -12.47 -13.53 -2.69
CA ALA A 101 -11.93 -12.66 -1.66
C ALA A 101 -11.68 -11.22 -2.14
N TRP A 102 -11.56 -11.00 -3.45
CA TRP A 102 -11.32 -9.70 -4.08
C TRP A 102 -12.51 -9.20 -4.90
N VAL A 103 -13.73 -9.71 -4.66
CA VAL A 103 -14.91 -9.31 -5.43
C VAL A 103 -15.09 -7.78 -5.50
N GLY A 104 -14.83 -7.07 -4.40
CA GLY A 104 -14.86 -5.61 -4.38
C GLY A 104 -13.88 -4.98 -5.38
N ASN A 105 -12.64 -5.48 -5.45
CA ASN A 105 -11.63 -4.99 -6.40
C ASN A 105 -11.99 -5.34 -7.85
N VAL A 106 -12.57 -6.52 -8.09
CA VAL A 106 -13.04 -6.94 -9.42
C VAL A 106 -14.18 -6.06 -9.91
N LEU A 107 -15.12 -5.70 -9.04
CA LEU A 107 -16.23 -4.84 -9.44
C LEU A 107 -15.82 -3.37 -9.56
N ASP A 108 -14.80 -2.93 -8.80
CA ASP A 108 -14.32 -1.55 -8.86
C ASP A 108 -13.64 -1.20 -10.19
N ILE A 109 -13.12 -2.17 -10.95
CA ILE A 109 -12.59 -1.91 -12.31
C ILE A 109 -13.69 -1.66 -13.35
N LEU A 110 -14.96 -1.96 -13.01
CA LEU A 110 -16.11 -1.71 -13.86
C LEU A 110 -16.64 -0.30 -13.62
N ASN A 111 -17.05 0.37 -14.71
CA ASN A 111 -17.77 1.63 -14.58
C ASN A 111 -19.25 1.39 -14.25
N LYS A 112 -19.96 2.44 -13.83
CA LYS A 112 -21.38 2.34 -13.44
C LYS A 112 -22.28 1.75 -14.54
N THR A 113 -22.02 2.05 -15.81
CA THR A 113 -22.79 1.49 -16.93
C THR A 113 -22.55 -0.01 -17.08
N GLU A 114 -21.30 -0.45 -16.93
CA GLU A 114 -20.91 -1.87 -16.95
C GLU A 114 -21.53 -2.63 -15.76
N LEU A 115 -21.55 -2.05 -14.55
CA LEU A 115 -22.20 -2.65 -13.38
C LEU A 115 -23.71 -2.84 -13.58
N ILE A 116 -24.41 -1.84 -14.15
CA ILE A 116 -25.83 -1.96 -14.49
C ILE A 116 -26.05 -3.00 -15.59
N GLN A 117 -25.14 -3.10 -16.56
CA GLN A 117 -25.22 -4.13 -17.61
C GLN A 117 -25.04 -5.53 -17.03
N LEU A 118 -24.06 -5.72 -16.13
CA LEU A 118 -23.86 -6.96 -15.40
C LEU A 118 -25.11 -7.34 -14.61
N ALA A 119 -25.70 -6.39 -13.87
CA ALA A 119 -26.93 -6.62 -13.12
C ALA A 119 -28.10 -7.07 -14.03
N LYS A 120 -28.22 -6.51 -15.25
CA LYS A 120 -29.21 -6.96 -16.23
C LYS A 120 -28.93 -8.37 -16.75
N MET A 121 -27.67 -8.72 -17.01
CA MET A 121 -27.26 -10.06 -17.42
C MET A 121 -27.56 -11.11 -16.35
N LEU A 122 -27.46 -10.71 -15.08
CA LEU A 122 -27.85 -11.47 -13.90
C LEU A 122 -29.37 -11.52 -13.66
N ASN A 123 -30.19 -10.94 -14.56
CA ASN A 123 -31.65 -10.85 -14.44
C ASN A 123 -32.16 -10.12 -13.17
N LEU A 124 -31.39 -9.16 -12.65
CA LEU A 124 -31.77 -8.35 -11.49
C LEU A 124 -32.69 -7.17 -11.89
N ASP A 125 -33.57 -6.75 -10.98
CA ASP A 125 -34.38 -5.54 -11.17
C ASP A 125 -33.54 -4.27 -10.98
N VAL A 126 -33.15 -3.67 -12.11
CA VAL A 126 -32.35 -2.44 -12.15
C VAL A 126 -33.18 -1.16 -12.06
N LYS A 127 -34.50 -1.23 -11.85
CA LYS A 127 -35.36 -0.05 -11.75
C LYS A 127 -34.95 0.84 -10.57
N GLY A 128 -34.70 2.12 -10.85
CA GLY A 128 -34.22 3.09 -9.85
C GLY A 128 -32.72 3.00 -9.52
N LYS A 129 -31.99 1.97 -9.99
CA LYS A 129 -30.58 1.75 -9.67
C LYS A 129 -29.62 2.65 -10.46
N ASN A 130 -30.06 3.17 -11.60
CA ASN A 130 -29.28 4.14 -12.40
C ASN A 130 -28.98 5.45 -11.64
N GLY A 131 -29.74 5.78 -10.59
CA GLY A 131 -29.52 6.98 -9.77
C GLY A 131 -28.48 6.81 -8.67
N LEU A 132 -28.18 5.56 -8.26
CA LEU A 132 -27.28 5.26 -7.14
C LEU A 132 -25.85 5.70 -7.40
N LYS A 133 -25.11 6.06 -6.36
CA LYS A 133 -23.65 6.19 -6.45
C LYS A 133 -23.01 4.84 -6.79
N LYS A 134 -21.75 4.84 -7.25
CA LYS A 134 -21.06 3.60 -7.62
C LYS A 134 -20.96 2.65 -6.42
N GLU A 135 -20.56 3.17 -5.26
CA GLU A 135 -20.47 2.43 -3.99
C GLU A 135 -21.82 1.76 -3.63
N GLU A 136 -22.90 2.54 -3.58
CA GLU A 136 -24.25 2.02 -3.30
C GLU A 136 -24.71 0.97 -4.33
N LEU A 137 -24.27 1.09 -5.58
CA LEU A 137 -24.57 0.11 -6.62
C LEU A 137 -23.76 -1.18 -6.44
N LEU A 138 -22.50 -1.07 -5.99
CA LEU A 138 -21.65 -2.22 -5.66
C LEU A 138 -22.23 -3.00 -4.49
N ASP A 139 -22.58 -2.31 -3.39
CA ASP A 139 -23.18 -2.93 -2.21
C ASP A 139 -24.46 -3.68 -2.58
N TRP A 140 -25.36 -3.03 -3.34
CA TRP A 140 -26.58 -3.66 -3.81
C TRP A 140 -26.30 -4.89 -4.70
N LEU A 141 -25.29 -4.84 -5.56
CA LEU A 141 -24.96 -5.96 -6.45
C LEU A 141 -24.40 -7.15 -5.66
N LEU A 142 -23.54 -6.88 -4.67
CA LEU A 142 -22.99 -7.89 -3.76
C LEU A 142 -24.06 -8.56 -2.88
N GLU A 143 -25.12 -7.82 -2.52
CA GLU A 143 -26.28 -8.38 -1.81
C GLU A 143 -27.22 -9.18 -2.72
N SER A 144 -27.28 -8.84 -4.01
CA SER A 144 -28.31 -9.33 -4.93
C SER A 144 -27.88 -10.52 -5.79
N ALA A 145 -26.59 -10.79 -5.92
CA ALA A 145 -26.06 -11.88 -6.74
C ALA A 145 -24.79 -12.50 -6.13
N THR A 146 -24.54 -13.76 -6.46
CA THR A 146 -23.33 -14.45 -6.04
C THR A 146 -22.14 -14.10 -6.92
N PHE A 147 -20.93 -14.22 -6.37
CA PHE A 147 -19.71 -13.97 -7.15
C PHE A 147 -19.56 -14.95 -8.33
N ASP A 148 -19.95 -16.21 -8.16
CA ASP A 148 -19.87 -17.21 -9.24
C ASP A 148 -20.73 -16.83 -10.44
N GLU A 149 -21.95 -16.33 -10.20
CA GLU A 149 -22.82 -15.83 -11.26
C GLU A 149 -22.19 -14.60 -11.95
N MET A 150 -21.58 -13.69 -11.19
CA MET A 150 -20.89 -12.53 -11.78
C MET A 150 -19.71 -12.96 -12.64
N VAL A 151 -18.86 -13.88 -12.15
CA VAL A 151 -17.69 -14.39 -12.86
C VAL A 151 -18.10 -15.08 -14.17
N ALA A 152 -19.16 -15.88 -14.17
CA ALA A 152 -19.65 -16.55 -15.38
C ALA A 152 -20.00 -15.57 -16.51
N TRP A 153 -20.43 -14.35 -16.17
CA TRP A 153 -20.70 -13.29 -17.15
C TRP A 153 -19.49 -12.43 -17.47
N LEU A 154 -18.67 -12.11 -16.47
CA LEU A 154 -17.49 -11.27 -16.63
C LEU A 154 -16.36 -12.00 -17.35
N ASN A 155 -16.27 -13.32 -17.21
CA ASN A 155 -15.25 -14.15 -17.81
C ASN A 155 -15.82 -15.53 -18.22
N PRO A 156 -16.67 -15.58 -19.26
CA PRO A 156 -17.36 -16.81 -19.63
C PRO A 156 -16.39 -17.87 -20.15
N GLU A 157 -16.58 -19.13 -19.74
CA GLU A 157 -15.70 -20.26 -20.13
C GLU A 157 -15.58 -20.48 -21.64
N ILE A 158 -16.60 -20.07 -22.40
CA ILE A 158 -16.63 -20.16 -23.86
C ILE A 158 -15.78 -19.09 -24.56
N ALA A 159 -15.29 -18.07 -23.82
CA ALA A 159 -14.44 -17.06 -24.40
C ALA A 159 -13.04 -17.64 -24.68
N GLU A 160 -12.51 -17.36 -25.87
CA GLU A 160 -11.16 -17.76 -26.25
C GLU A 160 -10.09 -17.12 -25.35
N LYS A 161 -10.40 -15.96 -24.75
CA LYS A 161 -9.48 -15.18 -23.92
C LYS A 161 -10.20 -14.56 -22.71
N PRO A 162 -9.50 -14.40 -21.58
CA PRO A 162 -10.10 -13.77 -20.43
C PRO A 162 -10.37 -12.28 -20.68
N ALA A 163 -11.58 -11.82 -20.37
CA ALA A 163 -11.94 -10.40 -20.46
C ALA A 163 -11.36 -9.60 -19.28
N ILE A 164 -11.22 -10.25 -18.14
CA ILE A 164 -10.60 -9.71 -16.93
C ILE A 164 -9.48 -10.65 -16.51
N ILE A 165 -8.30 -10.08 -16.29
CA ILE A 165 -7.13 -10.78 -15.76
C ILE A 165 -6.81 -10.31 -14.35
N LYS A 166 -6.24 -11.22 -13.56
CA LYS A 166 -5.62 -10.98 -12.27
C LYS A 166 -4.11 -11.04 -12.43
N VAL A 167 -3.40 -10.07 -11.87
CA VAL A 167 -1.94 -10.09 -11.77
C VAL A 167 -1.53 -11.05 -10.65
N ASN A 168 -0.53 -11.88 -10.93
CA ASN A 168 0.08 -12.76 -9.95
C ASN A 168 1.44 -12.20 -9.48
N TYR A 169 2.00 -12.79 -8.44
CA TYR A 169 3.26 -12.39 -7.80
C TYR A 169 3.29 -10.97 -7.21
N GLU A 170 2.13 -10.45 -6.81
CA GLU A 170 2.04 -9.09 -6.25
C GLU A 170 2.81 -8.96 -4.94
N GLU A 171 2.75 -9.97 -4.08
CA GLU A 171 3.43 -9.96 -2.78
C GLU A 171 4.95 -9.95 -2.97
N GLU A 172 5.46 -10.77 -3.89
CA GLU A 172 6.88 -10.82 -4.24
C GLU A 172 7.32 -9.48 -4.82
N VAL A 173 6.61 -8.93 -5.81
CA VAL A 173 6.95 -7.62 -6.37
C VAL A 173 6.90 -6.52 -5.31
N GLN A 174 5.92 -6.56 -4.41
CA GLN A 174 5.79 -5.59 -3.33
C GLN A 174 6.95 -5.70 -2.33
N MET A 175 7.39 -6.91 -1.98
CA MET A 175 8.54 -7.14 -1.12
C MET A 175 9.85 -6.71 -1.79
N LEU A 176 10.07 -7.05 -3.07
CA LEU A 176 11.27 -6.63 -3.80
C LEU A 176 11.36 -5.10 -3.89
N LYS A 177 10.23 -4.42 -4.18
CA LYS A 177 10.14 -2.96 -4.11
C LYS A 177 10.45 -2.45 -2.71
N PHE A 178 9.90 -3.07 -1.69
CA PHE A 178 10.14 -2.66 -0.30
C PHE A 178 11.60 -2.82 0.14
N LEU A 179 12.26 -3.91 -0.25
CA LEU A 179 13.69 -4.14 0.01
C LEU A 179 14.55 -3.05 -0.65
N PHE A 180 14.19 -2.64 -1.86
CA PHE A 180 14.87 -1.59 -2.60
C PHE A 180 14.67 -0.21 -1.99
N PHE A 181 13.42 0.23 -1.79
CA PHE A 181 13.10 1.58 -1.32
C PHE A 181 13.21 1.75 0.21
N GLY A 182 13.27 0.65 0.96
CA GLY A 182 13.24 0.65 2.43
C GLY A 182 11.92 1.14 3.03
N SER A 183 10.91 1.42 2.20
CA SER A 183 9.58 1.90 2.57
C SER A 183 8.53 1.48 1.54
N ARG A 184 7.27 1.45 1.97
CA ARG A 184 6.11 1.17 1.11
C ARG A 184 5.66 2.36 0.25
N TYR A 185 6.12 3.57 0.58
CA TYR A 185 5.77 4.78 -0.17
C TYR A 185 6.67 5.01 -1.38
N GLY A 186 7.86 4.42 -1.39
CA GLY A 186 8.75 4.47 -2.53
C GLY A 186 8.20 3.61 -3.65
N ASP A 187 8.19 4.16 -4.86
CA ASP A 187 7.74 3.48 -6.06
C ASP A 187 8.63 3.81 -7.26
N MET A 188 8.33 3.15 -8.38
CA MET A 188 9.10 3.31 -9.62
C MET A 188 9.05 4.74 -10.19
N THR A 189 8.14 5.61 -9.71
CA THR A 189 8.06 7.01 -10.15
C THR A 189 9.16 7.87 -9.54
N GLU A 190 9.80 7.47 -8.44
CA GLU A 190 10.95 8.18 -7.88
C GLU A 190 12.11 8.27 -8.89
N PHE A 191 12.35 7.19 -9.65
CA PHE A 191 13.32 7.17 -10.74
C PHE A 191 12.94 8.15 -11.86
N VAL A 192 11.65 8.20 -12.22
CA VAL A 192 11.10 9.10 -13.26
C VAL A 192 11.24 10.57 -12.88
N VAL A 193 10.84 10.95 -11.65
CA VAL A 193 10.95 12.32 -11.14
C VAL A 193 12.41 12.77 -11.14
N ARG A 194 13.33 11.88 -10.78
CA ARG A 194 14.76 12.16 -10.78
C ARG A 194 15.34 12.33 -12.19
N ASP A 195 15.01 11.43 -13.11
CA ASP A 195 15.53 11.48 -14.49
C ASP A 195 14.99 12.65 -15.31
N LEU A 196 13.77 13.10 -15.00
CA LEU A 196 13.17 14.32 -15.56
C LEU A 196 13.66 15.60 -14.87
N GLY A 197 14.28 15.49 -13.68
CA GLY A 197 14.52 16.60 -12.74
C GLY A 197 15.99 16.88 -12.38
N PHE A 198 16.95 16.63 -13.27
CA PHE A 198 18.40 16.84 -13.07
C PHE A 198 19.13 15.74 -12.26
N GLN A 199 19.54 14.67 -12.96
CA GLN A 199 20.89 14.06 -12.92
C GLN A 199 20.86 12.87 -13.88
N THR A 200 21.59 12.97 -15.00
CA THR A 200 21.75 11.86 -15.94
C THR A 200 22.49 10.74 -15.24
N TYR A 201 21.97 9.51 -15.28
CA TYR A 201 22.59 8.33 -14.69
C TYR A 201 23.80 7.92 -15.53
N GLU A 202 24.94 8.55 -15.33
CA GLU A 202 26.19 7.87 -15.63
C GLU A 202 26.65 7.16 -14.36
N HIS A 203 26.39 5.85 -14.33
CA HIS A 203 26.78 4.88 -13.30
C HIS A 203 26.10 5.03 -11.93
N TYR A 204 25.01 4.28 -11.74
CA TYR A 204 24.73 3.77 -10.42
C TYR A 204 25.87 2.84 -10.00
N ASP A 205 26.71 3.34 -9.11
CA ASP A 205 27.61 2.50 -8.36
C ASP A 205 26.77 1.75 -7.32
N MET A 206 26.35 0.53 -7.67
CA MET A 206 25.65 -0.38 -6.74
C MET A 206 26.42 -0.62 -5.45
N ASP A 207 27.72 -0.31 -5.42
CA ASP A 207 28.55 -0.41 -4.22
C ASP A 207 28.29 0.74 -3.23
N GLN A 208 27.65 1.83 -3.67
CA GLN A 208 27.26 2.95 -2.79
C GLN A 208 25.88 2.77 -2.16
N LEU A 209 25.03 1.89 -2.70
CA LEU A 209 23.73 1.60 -2.10
C LEU A 209 23.91 0.62 -0.93
N VAL A 210 23.59 1.12 0.27
CA VAL A 210 23.63 0.34 1.51
C VAL A 210 22.27 -0.34 1.71
N PRO A 211 22.24 -1.66 1.96
CA PRO A 211 20.99 -2.35 2.26
C PRO A 211 20.33 -1.76 3.51
N HIS A 212 19.01 -1.60 3.46
CA HIS A 212 18.19 -1.13 4.57
C HIS A 212 17.97 -2.17 5.66
N PHE A 213 18.12 -3.46 5.33
CA PHE A 213 17.82 -4.59 6.20
C PHE A 213 18.97 -5.58 6.23
N GLN A 214 19.23 -6.17 7.39
CA GLN A 214 20.27 -7.20 7.56
C GLN A 214 19.68 -8.60 7.62
N SER A 215 18.41 -8.73 8.00
CA SER A 215 17.71 -10.01 8.11
C SER A 215 16.32 -9.96 7.49
N ARG A 216 15.77 -11.15 7.17
CA ARG A 216 14.39 -11.27 6.71
C ARG A 216 13.38 -10.73 7.73
N GLN A 217 13.61 -11.03 9.01
CA GLN A 217 12.75 -10.58 10.11
C GLN A 217 12.65 -9.05 10.18
N GLU A 218 13.77 -8.35 9.99
CA GLU A 218 13.79 -6.88 9.96
C GLU A 218 12.94 -6.30 8.82
N ALA A 219 13.07 -6.88 7.62
CA ALA A 219 12.27 -6.48 6.47
C ALA A 219 10.78 -6.74 6.73
N GLU A 220 10.43 -7.94 7.20
CA GLU A 220 9.03 -8.33 7.47
C GLU A 220 8.39 -7.48 8.56
N ASP A 221 9.10 -7.15 9.65
CA ASP A 221 8.54 -6.32 10.73
C ASP A 221 8.29 -4.89 10.28
N LYS A 222 9.23 -4.29 9.54
CA LYS A 222 9.04 -2.94 9.01
C LYS A 222 7.96 -2.91 7.93
N PHE A 223 7.85 -3.97 7.14
CA PHE A 223 6.80 -4.16 6.14
C PHE A 223 5.42 -4.26 6.81
N LYS A 224 5.31 -5.08 7.86
CA LYS A 224 4.10 -5.28 8.67
C LYS A 224 3.59 -3.98 9.30
N VAL A 225 4.48 -3.15 9.85
CA VAL A 225 4.11 -1.80 10.33
C VAL A 225 3.59 -0.91 9.20
N SER A 226 4.21 -1.03 8.01
CA SER A 226 3.81 -0.24 6.84
C SER A 226 2.43 -0.65 6.32
N LEU A 227 2.13 -1.95 6.26
CA LEU A 227 0.81 -2.49 5.90
C LEU A 227 -0.26 -2.05 6.89
N ALA A 228 -0.01 -2.19 8.20
CA ALA A 228 -0.97 -1.73 9.21
C ALA A 228 -1.29 -0.24 9.05
N ARG A 229 -0.28 0.57 8.70
CA ARG A 229 -0.51 1.99 8.44
C ARG A 229 -1.33 2.23 7.16
N GLU A 230 -1.21 1.40 6.12
CA GLU A 230 -2.08 1.44 4.94
C GLU A 230 -3.52 1.08 5.32
N ASP A 231 -3.73 -0.03 6.05
CA ASP A 231 -5.04 -0.43 6.58
C ASP A 231 -5.72 0.71 7.35
N PHE A 232 -4.97 1.41 8.19
CA PHE A 232 -5.45 2.58 8.93
C PHE A 232 -5.97 3.70 8.03
N TYR A 233 -5.30 3.99 6.92
CA TYR A 233 -5.79 4.99 5.96
C TYR A 233 -7.00 4.49 5.18
N GLU A 234 -7.03 3.21 4.80
CA GLU A 234 -8.18 2.62 4.12
C GLU A 234 -9.43 2.63 5.01
N MET A 235 -9.29 2.29 6.30
CA MET A 235 -10.40 2.41 7.26
C MET A 235 -10.91 3.84 7.40
N GLN A 236 -10.03 4.86 7.30
CA GLN A 236 -10.46 6.26 7.27
C GLN A 236 -11.25 6.61 6.01
N GLU A 237 -10.79 6.15 4.84
CA GLU A 237 -11.47 6.38 3.56
C GLU A 237 -12.86 5.71 3.54
N GLN A 238 -12.96 4.52 4.13
CA GLN A 238 -14.20 3.77 4.29
C GLN A 238 -15.11 4.31 5.40
N ASN A 239 -14.70 5.37 6.11
CA ASN A 239 -15.44 5.96 7.24
C ASN A 239 -15.79 4.96 8.34
N ILE A 240 -14.89 4.00 8.61
CA ILE A 240 -15.03 3.06 9.73
C ILE A 240 -15.11 3.84 11.05
N ALA A 241 -15.95 3.36 11.98
CA ALA A 241 -16.16 4.02 13.25
C ALA A 241 -14.84 4.16 14.04
N PRO A 242 -14.54 5.31 14.67
CA PRO A 242 -13.30 5.52 15.40
C PRO A 242 -13.01 4.46 16.48
N GLU A 243 -14.05 3.96 17.16
CA GLU A 243 -13.94 2.93 18.18
C GLU A 243 -13.48 1.58 17.60
N GLU A 244 -13.91 1.24 16.38
CA GLU A 244 -13.47 0.04 15.68
C GLU A 244 -12.01 0.16 15.24
N ILE A 245 -11.62 1.33 14.69
CA ILE A 245 -10.22 1.63 14.35
C ILE A 245 -9.33 1.54 15.60
N TYR A 246 -9.80 2.06 16.74
CA TYR A 246 -9.07 1.97 18.00
C TYR A 246 -8.88 0.52 18.43
N HIS A 247 -9.95 -0.27 18.44
CA HIS A 247 -9.89 -1.67 18.83
C HIS A 247 -8.95 -2.48 17.92
N TRP A 248 -9.04 -2.29 16.60
CA TRP A 248 -8.13 -2.89 15.63
C TRP A 248 -6.67 -2.53 15.92
N PHE A 249 -6.36 -1.24 16.12
CA PHE A 249 -4.99 -0.77 16.33
C PHE A 249 -4.40 -1.27 17.66
N MET A 250 -5.20 -1.28 18.73
CA MET A 250 -4.76 -1.79 20.03
C MET A 250 -4.53 -3.30 19.99
N THR A 251 -5.40 -4.06 19.32
CA THR A 251 -5.22 -5.51 19.11
C THR A 251 -3.96 -5.79 18.29
N TRP A 252 -3.73 -5.02 17.22
CA TRP A 252 -2.50 -5.13 16.42
C TRP A 252 -1.26 -4.82 17.27
N THR A 253 -1.32 -3.75 18.08
CA THR A 253 -0.22 -3.34 18.96
C THR A 253 0.12 -4.43 19.98
N GLU A 254 -0.88 -4.96 20.68
CA GLU A 254 -0.68 -6.02 21.68
C GLU A 254 -0.05 -7.27 21.05
N LYS A 255 -0.50 -7.63 19.84
CA LYS A 255 -0.02 -8.82 19.15
C LYS A 255 1.42 -8.69 18.66
N TYR A 256 1.84 -7.52 18.18
CA TYR A 256 3.08 -7.40 17.40
C TYR A 256 4.17 -6.53 18.03
N LYS A 257 3.82 -5.47 18.79
CA LYS A 257 4.78 -4.43 19.22
C LYS A 257 6.04 -4.99 19.89
N GLU A 258 5.86 -5.89 20.86
CA GLU A 258 6.95 -6.48 21.65
C GLU A 258 7.86 -7.40 20.82
N SER A 259 7.36 -7.91 19.68
CA SER A 259 8.11 -8.78 18.77
C SER A 259 8.81 -8.04 17.63
N LEU A 260 8.57 -6.74 17.47
CA LEU A 260 9.15 -5.95 16.39
C LEU A 260 10.66 -5.76 16.60
N SER A 261 11.44 -6.05 15.56
CA SER A 261 12.86 -5.68 15.47
C SER A 261 13.12 -4.18 15.72
N GLU A 262 14.32 -3.85 16.21
CA GLU A 262 14.71 -2.47 16.56
C GLU A 262 14.52 -1.48 15.41
N ILE A 263 14.79 -1.91 14.16
CA ILE A 263 14.63 -1.06 12.97
C ILE A 263 13.16 -0.69 12.68
N ALA A 264 12.20 -1.50 13.13
CA ALA A 264 10.78 -1.26 12.95
C ALA A 264 10.17 -0.38 14.05
N GLN A 265 10.82 -0.27 15.22
CA GLN A 265 10.33 0.52 16.36
C GLN A 265 10.12 2.01 16.01
N PRO A 266 11.02 2.71 15.30
CA PRO A 266 10.78 4.10 14.91
C PRO A 266 9.59 4.27 13.96
N SER A 267 9.36 3.32 13.03
CA SER A 267 8.18 3.36 12.16
C SER A 267 6.89 3.11 12.95
N TYR A 268 6.92 2.20 13.93
CA TYR A 268 5.79 1.94 14.80
C TYR A 268 5.46 3.17 15.65
N ALA A 269 6.45 3.82 16.27
CA ALA A 269 6.26 5.02 17.06
C ALA A 269 5.62 6.16 16.24
N ARG A 270 6.10 6.40 15.02
CA ARG A 270 5.49 7.37 14.09
C ARG A 270 4.06 7.00 13.72
N PHE A 271 3.78 5.72 13.55
CA PHE A 271 2.43 5.24 13.28
C PHE A 271 1.50 5.46 14.48
N ALA A 272 1.91 5.10 15.70
CA ALA A 272 1.16 5.37 16.93
C ALA A 272 0.86 6.87 17.11
N LEU A 273 1.83 7.75 16.87
CA LEU A 273 1.63 9.21 16.91
C LEU A 273 0.58 9.66 15.89
N LYS A 274 0.55 9.06 14.69
CA LYS A 274 -0.44 9.37 13.65
C LYS A 274 -1.84 8.94 14.08
N VAL A 275 -1.98 7.74 14.66
CA VAL A 275 -3.26 7.21 15.17
C VAL A 275 -3.76 8.05 16.36
N GLY A 276 -2.90 8.38 17.32
CA GLY A 276 -3.26 9.24 18.46
C GLY A 276 -3.71 10.62 18.01
N SER A 277 -3.01 11.21 17.03
CA SER A 277 -3.39 12.50 16.44
C SER A 277 -4.73 12.46 15.70
N TYR A 278 -5.09 11.32 15.12
CA TYR A 278 -6.40 11.15 14.49
C TYR A 278 -7.53 11.21 15.52
N PHE A 279 -7.42 10.46 16.62
CA PHE A 279 -8.42 10.49 17.70
C PHE A 279 -8.47 11.85 18.41
N GLU A 280 -7.32 12.51 18.59
CA GLU A 280 -7.26 13.85 19.16
C GLU A 280 -8.04 14.86 18.28
N LYS A 281 -7.84 14.82 16.94
CA LYS A 281 -8.57 15.66 15.98
C LYS A 281 -10.06 15.36 15.95
N ALA A 282 -10.43 14.09 16.13
CA ALA A 282 -11.82 13.65 16.27
C ALA A 282 -12.45 14.06 17.62
N LYS A 283 -11.69 14.69 18.52
CA LYS A 283 -12.12 15.09 19.88
C LYS A 283 -12.52 13.90 20.75
N LEU A 284 -11.82 12.77 20.58
CA LEU A 284 -12.02 11.52 21.35
C LEU A 284 -10.83 11.32 22.31
N PRO A 285 -10.76 12.06 23.43
CA PRO A 285 -9.61 12.01 24.35
C PRO A 285 -9.40 10.63 24.98
N ASP A 286 -10.49 9.89 25.23
CA ASP A 286 -10.46 8.56 25.84
C ASP A 286 -9.81 7.51 24.91
N LEU A 287 -9.83 7.74 23.59
CA LEU A 287 -9.14 6.89 22.61
C LEU A 287 -7.73 7.41 22.31
N ALA A 288 -7.56 8.74 22.25
CA ALA A 288 -6.27 9.35 21.91
C ALA A 288 -5.20 9.13 22.99
N LEU A 289 -5.57 9.30 24.27
CA LEU A 289 -4.62 9.25 25.38
C LEU A 289 -3.95 7.87 25.55
N PRO A 290 -4.68 6.73 25.53
CA PRO A 290 -4.05 5.41 25.54
C PRO A 290 -3.09 5.19 24.37
N VAL A 291 -3.43 5.67 23.17
CA VAL A 291 -2.57 5.51 21.99
C VAL A 291 -1.28 6.31 22.12
N PHE A 292 -1.34 7.55 22.60
CA PHE A 292 -0.12 8.33 22.84
C PHE A 292 0.78 7.65 23.88
N ARG A 293 0.23 7.02 24.93
CA ARG A 293 1.02 6.28 25.93
C ARG A 293 1.83 5.11 25.36
N LEU A 294 1.55 4.64 24.14
CA LEU A 294 2.28 3.52 23.52
C LEU A 294 3.70 3.87 23.08
N THR A 295 4.01 5.16 22.93
CA THR A 295 5.34 5.63 22.53
C THR A 295 5.75 6.84 23.35
N PRO A 296 7.00 6.90 23.80
CA PRO A 296 7.47 8.10 24.48
C PRO A 296 7.90 9.18 23.48
N GLU A 297 8.16 8.82 22.21
CA GLU A 297 8.69 9.70 21.16
C GLU A 297 7.92 11.02 21.00
N PRO A 298 8.61 12.16 20.81
CA PRO A 298 7.95 13.44 20.63
C PRO A 298 7.04 13.48 19.38
N PRO A 299 5.88 14.16 19.45
CA PRO A 299 5.37 14.97 20.55
C PRO A 299 4.43 14.20 21.50
N SER A 300 4.62 12.89 21.73
CA SER A 300 3.65 12.06 22.46
C SER A 300 3.32 12.59 23.86
N ARG A 301 4.33 12.74 24.74
CA ARG A 301 4.12 13.16 26.13
C ARG A 301 3.49 14.54 26.22
N GLU A 302 3.89 15.43 25.32
CA GLU A 302 3.26 16.74 25.19
C GLU A 302 1.76 16.67 24.89
N ARG A 303 1.36 15.81 23.94
CA ARG A 303 -0.04 15.60 23.58
C ARG A 303 -0.83 15.01 24.74
N GLN A 304 -0.23 14.10 25.50
CA GLN A 304 -0.84 13.52 26.70
C GLN A 304 -1.13 14.58 27.76
N VAL A 305 -0.16 15.44 28.10
CA VAL A 305 -0.37 16.57 29.06
C VAL A 305 -1.53 17.45 28.60
N ARG A 306 -1.54 17.85 27.32
CA ARG A 306 -2.61 18.70 26.75
C ARG A 306 -3.98 18.05 26.86
N ILE A 307 -4.08 16.74 26.59
CA ILE A 307 -5.34 15.99 26.69
C ILE A 307 -5.77 15.89 28.16
N LEU A 308 -4.87 15.51 29.07
CA LEU A 308 -5.14 15.36 30.51
C LEU A 308 -5.65 16.66 31.12
N HIS A 309 -5.00 17.78 30.81
CA HIS A 309 -5.45 19.10 31.24
C HIS A 309 -6.85 19.44 30.69
N LYS A 310 -7.12 19.13 29.42
CA LYS A 310 -8.42 19.38 28.79
C LYS A 310 -9.56 18.57 29.44
N ILE A 311 -9.29 17.34 29.88
CA ILE A 311 -10.26 16.50 30.60
C ILE A 311 -10.26 16.76 32.12
N LYS A 312 -9.52 17.78 32.59
CA LYS A 312 -9.39 18.19 34.00
C LYS A 312 -8.78 17.12 34.92
N ASN A 313 -8.00 16.19 34.36
CA ASN A 313 -7.20 15.26 35.14
C ASN A 313 -5.84 15.92 35.47
N ASN A 314 -5.88 16.93 36.34
CA ASN A 314 -4.73 17.78 36.63
C ASN A 314 -3.64 17.06 37.41
N GLU A 315 -4.00 16.09 38.25
CA GLU A 315 -3.04 15.29 39.02
C GLU A 315 -2.12 14.49 38.09
N GLU A 316 -2.69 13.78 37.12
CA GLU A 316 -1.90 13.01 36.15
C GLU A 316 -1.13 13.92 35.19
N ALA A 317 -1.73 15.06 34.77
CA ALA A 317 -1.03 16.04 33.94
C ALA A 317 0.21 16.61 34.66
N GLN A 318 0.09 16.92 35.95
CA GLN A 318 1.20 17.41 36.77
C GLN A 318 2.30 16.35 36.91
N ALA A 319 1.92 15.10 37.24
CA ALA A 319 2.89 14.01 37.36
C ALA A 319 3.69 13.80 36.05
N LEU A 320 3.01 13.87 34.90
CA LEU A 320 3.68 13.75 33.61
C LEU A 320 4.57 14.96 33.30
N CYS A 321 4.14 16.18 33.64
CA CYS A 321 4.97 17.39 33.54
C CYS A 321 6.25 17.29 34.38
N GLU A 322 6.17 16.79 35.61
CA GLU A 322 7.33 16.56 36.47
C GLU A 322 8.29 15.54 35.87
N GLN A 323 7.76 14.45 35.28
CA GLN A 323 8.58 13.47 34.55
C GLN A 323 9.27 14.06 33.32
N ILE A 324 8.58 14.95 32.57
CA ILE A 324 9.18 15.64 31.42
C ILE A 324 10.30 16.59 31.87
N LEU A 325 10.14 17.28 33.01
CA LEU A 325 11.18 18.15 33.57
C LEU A 325 12.42 17.37 34.01
N SER A 326 12.25 16.18 34.57
CA SER A 326 13.38 15.36 35.00
C SER A 326 14.12 14.73 33.82
N GLU A 327 13.40 14.30 32.78
CA GLU A 327 13.95 13.58 31.62
C GLU A 327 13.31 14.05 30.30
N PRO A 328 13.71 15.24 29.79
CA PRO A 328 13.22 15.74 28.52
C PRO A 328 13.84 14.95 27.35
N GLN A 329 13.03 14.62 26.34
CA GLN A 329 13.49 13.91 25.14
C GLN A 329 13.91 14.88 24.03
N ASN A 330 13.41 16.12 24.05
CA ASN A 330 13.86 17.19 23.18
C ASN A 330 13.80 18.55 23.88
N ALA A 331 14.33 19.58 23.21
CA ALA A 331 14.34 20.94 23.75
C ALA A 331 12.92 21.53 23.90
N ASP A 332 11.99 21.18 23.01
CA ASP A 332 10.63 21.73 23.00
C ASP A 332 9.81 21.29 24.22
N GLU A 333 10.03 20.06 24.69
CA GLU A 333 9.39 19.51 25.89
C GLU A 333 9.77 20.26 27.17
N GLN A 334 10.93 20.92 27.24
CA GLN A 334 11.37 21.63 28.44
C GLN A 334 10.49 22.84 28.77
N PHE A 335 9.87 23.45 27.76
CA PHE A 335 9.00 24.61 27.93
C PHE A 335 7.56 24.23 28.26
N LEU A 336 7.16 22.99 28.01
CA LEU A 336 5.78 22.54 28.16
C LEU A 336 5.32 22.55 29.64
N PRO A 337 6.04 21.98 30.61
CA PRO A 337 5.65 22.00 32.02
C PRO A 337 5.48 23.41 32.58
N LEU A 338 6.28 24.38 32.12
CA LEU A 338 6.19 25.79 32.54
C LEU A 338 4.86 26.45 32.17
N ILE A 339 4.19 25.97 31.12
CA ILE A 339 2.89 26.47 30.67
C ILE A 339 1.76 25.90 31.52
N PHE A 340 1.86 24.64 31.96
CA PHE A 340 0.77 23.90 32.61
C PHE A 340 0.87 23.81 34.13
N LEU A 341 2.04 23.98 34.73
CA LEU A 341 2.22 23.97 36.20
C LEU A 341 1.88 25.32 36.86
N ILE A 342 1.70 26.38 36.06
CA ILE A 342 1.40 27.75 36.54
C ILE A 342 -0.09 28.10 36.34
N SER A 343 -0.81 27.34 35.51
CA SER A 343 -2.25 27.48 35.22
C SER A 343 -3.10 26.59 36.11
#